data_AF-A0A0Q9U3W8-F1
#
_entry.id   AF-A0A0Q9U3W8-F1
#
_cell.length_a   1.000
_cell.length_b   1.000
_cell.length_c   1.000
_cell.angle_alpha   90.00
_cell.angle_beta   90.00
_cell.angle_gamma   90.00
#
_symmetry.space_group_name_H-M   'P 1'
#
loop_
_entity.id
_entity.type
_entity.pdbx_description
1 polymer ?
#
loop_
_entity_poly.entity_id
_entity_poly.type
_entity_poly.pdbx_seq_one_letter_code
_entity_poly.pdbx_strand_id
1 'polypeptide(L)'
;MSKRKQPARAKPAPEPTTAQPRTPQPMPAEPAPAERPQSTAPDRTAYDPTTPDPTTPDPMTDEPTTPAEVDYDDHDLLGQADWVIGGEAARKARQQGLYAGYVLFLGALVYGLPIVQAVFRTSDASSLGDQLSSPEAIALLVASVAALLGAVVFAGRFRGPVVPPMPWIDLVLPVPLDRALALRRWWRYAAVGGLFIGALSGLTIGAGLAFAHLAGPVTIIVTTAVGTALGVLATRLWLWSQVRSWPGPDRGLSLLWRVPDALRELHAESLRAHSANTSTMAGSALTGNLRTARLALTRPIRHGRSARLRPGRPFGVLVRRDVLGLRRTPGAFLSGLGLTALGGAIVTWAFTQPAAPSIAATIGLLPLYLGFGAWAEGLRLQADNVGTPSLLGTSELTEAGAHVTVPTALTVLVLGGWVGVAAAIGSLPASAPLSLWLVLVLVVAGNVLAAFRGSPTFMLRPQMVIAWYAVPAFTVVLLGSLVAVLTKAGSYTWLSVVSWLVYAVLAWAVSKVRRLTYLHRA
;
A
#
# COMPACT_ATOMS: atom_id res chain seq x y z
N MET A 1 -64.74 32.42 -22.84
CA MET A 1 -64.05 31.85 -24.02
C MET A 1 -62.55 31.87 -23.77
N SER A 2 -61.98 30.75 -23.32
CA SER A 2 -60.58 30.62 -22.92
C SER A 2 -59.76 30.00 -24.05
N LYS A 3 -58.77 30.74 -24.58
CA LYS A 3 -57.89 30.30 -25.67
C LYS A 3 -56.83 29.34 -25.10
N ARG A 4 -57.03 28.03 -25.33
CA ARG A 4 -56.02 26.99 -25.11
C ARG A 4 -54.85 27.18 -26.09
N LYS A 5 -53.66 27.49 -25.58
CA LYS A 5 -52.39 27.44 -26.31
C LYS A 5 -52.06 25.98 -26.62
N GLN A 6 -51.93 25.64 -27.90
CA GLN A 6 -51.38 24.35 -28.36
C GLN A 6 -49.88 24.26 -28.03
N PRO A 7 -49.38 23.13 -27.52
CA PRO A 7 -47.96 22.91 -27.33
C PRO A 7 -47.24 22.73 -28.67
N ALA A 8 -46.05 23.33 -28.78
CA ALA A 8 -45.20 23.29 -29.96
C ALA A 8 -44.77 21.85 -30.29
N ARG A 9 -44.96 21.47 -31.55
CA ARG A 9 -44.58 20.19 -32.13
C ARG A 9 -43.06 20.07 -32.13
N ALA A 10 -42.52 19.08 -31.42
CA ALA A 10 -41.08 18.81 -31.38
C ALA A 10 -40.56 18.47 -32.78
N LYS A 11 -39.45 19.12 -33.16
CA LYS A 11 -38.73 18.90 -34.41
C LYS A 11 -38.14 17.47 -34.39
N PRO A 12 -38.31 16.65 -35.44
CA PRO A 12 -37.71 15.32 -35.50
C PRO A 12 -36.19 15.41 -35.47
N ALA A 13 -35.57 14.45 -34.76
CA ALA A 13 -34.11 14.31 -34.67
C ALA A 13 -33.52 14.03 -36.06
N PRO A 14 -32.33 14.58 -36.38
CA PRO A 14 -31.67 14.33 -37.65
C PRO A 14 -31.31 12.85 -37.79
N GLU A 15 -31.54 12.30 -38.98
CA GLU A 15 -31.18 10.92 -39.34
C GLU A 15 -29.67 10.67 -39.10
N PRO A 16 -29.31 9.48 -38.59
CA PRO A 16 -27.92 9.10 -38.44
C PRO A 16 -27.26 9.01 -39.82
N THR A 17 -26.30 9.88 -40.06
CA THR A 17 -25.47 9.89 -41.27
C THR A 17 -24.76 8.55 -41.39
N THR A 18 -25.13 7.76 -42.40
CA THR A 18 -24.50 6.52 -42.79
C THR A 18 -23.03 6.80 -43.09
N ALA A 19 -22.14 6.30 -42.22
CA ALA A 19 -20.70 6.43 -42.41
C ALA A 19 -20.31 5.71 -43.71
N GLN A 20 -19.80 6.48 -44.68
CA GLN A 20 -19.22 5.92 -45.89
C GLN A 20 -18.06 4.97 -45.53
N PRO A 21 -17.95 3.80 -46.20
CA PRO A 21 -16.84 2.88 -45.99
C PRO A 21 -15.53 3.57 -46.39
N ARG A 22 -14.63 3.73 -45.41
CA ARG A 22 -13.27 4.24 -45.65
C ARG A 22 -12.54 3.25 -46.56
N THR A 23 -12.16 3.72 -47.75
CA THR A 23 -11.22 3.05 -48.63
C THR A 23 -9.90 2.83 -47.88
N PRO A 24 -9.29 1.64 -47.94
CA PRO A 24 -8.01 1.37 -47.30
C PRO A 24 -6.95 2.34 -47.83
N GLN A 25 -6.31 3.10 -46.95
CA GLN A 25 -5.10 3.84 -47.29
C GLN A 25 -4.00 2.81 -47.64
N PRO A 26 -3.33 2.95 -48.79
CA PRO A 26 -2.18 2.11 -49.13
C PRO A 26 -1.08 2.33 -48.08
N MET A 27 -0.57 1.23 -47.52
CA MET A 27 0.54 1.29 -46.58
C MET A 27 1.77 1.89 -47.25
N PRO A 28 2.50 2.81 -46.59
CA PRO A 28 3.78 3.29 -47.09
C PRO A 28 4.75 2.11 -47.21
N ALA A 29 5.40 2.02 -48.38
CA ALA A 29 6.35 0.97 -48.71
C ALA A 29 7.46 0.87 -47.66
N GLU A 30 7.68 -0.36 -47.21
CA GLU A 30 8.74 -0.74 -46.29
C GLU A 30 10.11 -0.40 -46.92
N PRO A 31 10.97 0.38 -46.25
CA PRO A 31 12.30 0.69 -46.78
C PRO A 31 13.13 -0.60 -46.85
N ALA A 32 13.76 -0.80 -48.02
CA ALA A 32 14.59 -1.96 -48.32
C ALA A 32 15.66 -2.18 -47.23
N PRO A 33 15.92 -3.44 -46.84
CA PRO A 33 16.92 -3.76 -45.84
C PRO A 33 18.31 -3.33 -46.33
N ALA A 34 18.96 -2.46 -45.56
CA ALA A 34 20.34 -2.08 -45.77
C ALA A 34 21.24 -3.33 -45.75
N GLU A 35 22.04 -3.49 -46.80
CA GLU A 35 23.03 -4.54 -46.96
C GLU A 35 23.93 -4.61 -45.73
N ARG A 36 23.91 -5.75 -45.03
CA ARG A 36 24.92 -6.04 -44.00
C ARG A 36 26.27 -6.20 -44.70
N PRO A 37 27.34 -5.56 -44.21
CA PRO A 37 28.67 -5.83 -44.70
C PRO A 37 29.00 -7.31 -44.49
N GLN A 38 29.37 -7.98 -45.59
CA GLN A 38 29.86 -9.35 -45.59
C GLN A 38 31.07 -9.43 -44.66
N SER A 39 30.91 -10.17 -43.57
CA SER A 39 32.02 -10.61 -42.72
C SER A 39 32.96 -11.44 -43.58
N THR A 40 34.12 -10.88 -43.89
CA THR A 40 35.25 -11.62 -44.45
C THR A 40 35.58 -12.77 -43.51
N ALA A 41 35.44 -13.99 -44.02
CA ALA A 41 35.88 -15.20 -43.35
C ALA A 41 37.40 -15.09 -43.09
N PRO A 42 37.91 -15.50 -41.92
CA PRO A 42 39.33 -15.62 -41.73
C PRO A 42 39.88 -16.68 -42.68
N ASP A 43 40.90 -16.25 -43.41
CA ASP A 43 41.73 -16.98 -44.33
C ASP A 43 42.20 -18.30 -43.71
N ARG A 44 41.86 -19.42 -44.36
CA ARG A 44 42.35 -20.76 -44.02
C ARG A 44 43.83 -20.80 -44.37
N THR A 45 44.65 -20.38 -43.44
CA THR A 45 46.09 -20.58 -43.49
C THR A 45 46.40 -22.08 -43.36
N ALA A 46 47.42 -22.46 -44.13
CA ALA A 46 47.93 -23.79 -44.41
C ALA A 46 47.89 -24.77 -43.24
N TYR A 47 47.36 -25.97 -43.52
CA TYR A 47 47.59 -27.17 -42.75
C TYR A 47 49.09 -27.49 -42.78
N ASP A 48 49.77 -27.34 -41.64
CA ASP A 48 51.16 -27.75 -41.43
C ASP A 48 51.20 -29.25 -41.06
N PRO A 49 51.68 -30.14 -41.94
CA PRO A 49 51.69 -31.58 -41.70
C PRO A 49 52.76 -32.04 -40.69
N THR A 50 53.45 -31.12 -40.00
CA THR A 50 54.46 -31.48 -38.97
C THR A 50 53.95 -31.41 -37.54
N THR A 51 52.67 -31.09 -37.32
CA THR A 51 52.08 -31.14 -35.97
C THR A 51 51.70 -32.59 -35.64
N PRO A 52 52.29 -33.21 -34.60
CA PRO A 52 51.98 -34.59 -34.22
C PRO A 52 50.50 -34.73 -33.85
N ASP A 53 49.89 -35.77 -34.40
CA ASP A 53 48.51 -36.17 -34.16
C ASP A 53 48.30 -36.49 -32.66
N PRO A 54 47.48 -35.70 -31.93
CA PRO A 54 47.24 -35.91 -30.49
C PRO A 54 46.34 -37.11 -30.21
N THR A 55 45.97 -37.92 -31.22
CA THR A 55 45.07 -39.07 -31.05
C THR A 55 45.79 -40.41 -30.87
N THR A 56 47.09 -40.42 -30.56
CA THR A 56 47.77 -41.65 -30.12
C THR A 56 47.57 -41.83 -28.61
N PRO A 57 46.73 -42.77 -28.13
CA PRO A 57 46.60 -43.02 -26.71
C PRO A 57 47.88 -43.68 -26.21
N ASP A 58 48.62 -42.99 -25.34
CA ASP A 58 49.79 -43.52 -24.66
C ASP A 58 49.34 -44.58 -23.65
N PRO A 59 49.62 -45.88 -23.87
CA PRO A 59 49.18 -46.93 -22.99
C PRO A 59 50.29 -47.18 -21.97
N MET A 60 50.33 -46.39 -20.90
CA MET A 60 50.80 -46.77 -19.56
C MET A 60 51.14 -45.52 -18.73
N THR A 61 50.16 -45.01 -17.99
CA THR A 61 50.30 -44.51 -16.60
C THR A 61 48.91 -44.06 -16.14
N ASP A 62 48.03 -45.04 -15.87
CA ASP A 62 46.77 -44.79 -15.15
C ASP A 62 47.10 -44.55 -13.66
N GLU A 63 47.73 -43.41 -13.35
CA GLU A 63 47.46 -42.78 -12.07
C GLU A 63 46.07 -42.15 -12.19
N PRO A 64 45.09 -42.49 -11.31
CA PRO A 64 43.81 -41.82 -11.30
C PRO A 64 44.06 -40.35 -10.92
N THR A 65 44.27 -39.49 -11.91
CA THR A 65 44.22 -38.05 -11.74
C THR A 65 42.81 -37.73 -11.27
N THR A 66 42.66 -37.59 -9.95
CA THR A 66 41.49 -36.99 -9.31
C THR A 66 41.15 -35.76 -10.14
N PRO A 67 39.95 -35.66 -10.74
CA PRO A 67 39.62 -34.55 -11.62
C PRO A 67 39.97 -33.26 -10.89
N ALA A 68 40.87 -32.47 -11.47
CA ALA A 68 41.34 -31.24 -10.86
C ALA A 68 40.11 -30.42 -10.49
N GLU A 69 39.87 -30.27 -9.19
CA GLU A 69 38.75 -29.51 -8.66
C GLU A 69 38.99 -28.06 -9.09
N VAL A 70 38.30 -27.64 -10.16
CA VAL A 70 38.38 -26.27 -10.63
C VAL A 70 37.68 -25.42 -9.58
N ASP A 71 38.49 -24.77 -8.73
CA ASP A 71 38.03 -23.81 -7.73
C ASP A 71 37.49 -22.58 -8.46
N TYR A 72 36.17 -22.53 -8.63
CA TYR A 72 35.49 -21.39 -9.21
C TYR A 72 35.24 -20.35 -8.12
N ASP A 73 35.67 -19.11 -8.34
CA ASP A 73 35.32 -18.01 -7.44
C ASP A 73 33.80 -17.74 -7.50
N ASP A 74 33.12 -17.97 -6.38
CA ASP A 74 31.70 -17.65 -6.17
C ASP A 74 31.34 -16.23 -6.63
N HIS A 75 32.26 -15.26 -6.49
CA HIS A 75 32.04 -13.88 -6.91
C HIS A 75 31.94 -13.74 -8.44
N ASP A 76 32.77 -14.48 -9.19
CA ASP A 76 32.75 -14.47 -10.65
C ASP A 76 31.50 -15.15 -11.19
N LEU A 77 31.12 -16.30 -10.61
CA LEU A 77 29.88 -17.01 -10.96
C LEU A 77 28.64 -16.13 -10.73
N LEU A 78 28.58 -15.42 -9.59
CA LEU A 78 27.48 -14.48 -9.31
C LEU A 78 27.50 -13.26 -10.24
N GLY A 79 28.68 -12.79 -10.64
CA GLY A 79 28.85 -11.71 -11.60
C GLY A 79 28.31 -12.08 -12.98
N GLN A 80 28.65 -13.28 -13.46
CA GLN A 80 28.13 -13.84 -14.72
C GLN A 80 26.61 -14.04 -14.65
N ALA A 81 26.10 -14.59 -13.54
CA ALA A 81 24.66 -14.76 -13.34
C ALA A 81 23.90 -13.42 -13.35
N ASP A 82 24.45 -12.35 -12.75
CA ASP A 82 23.84 -11.01 -12.81
C ASP A 82 23.83 -10.45 -14.24
N TRP A 83 24.89 -10.71 -15.01
CA TRP A 83 24.95 -10.29 -16.40
C TRP A 83 23.92 -11.04 -17.26
N VAL A 84 23.83 -12.36 -17.14
CA VAL A 84 22.91 -13.21 -17.93
C VAL A 84 21.44 -12.99 -17.53
N ILE A 85 21.13 -13.01 -16.23
CA ILE A 85 19.74 -12.93 -15.74
C ILE A 85 19.26 -11.47 -15.71
N GLY A 86 20.14 -10.56 -15.27
CA GLY A 86 19.80 -9.16 -15.04
C GLY A 86 19.94 -8.30 -16.29
N GLY A 87 21.02 -8.48 -17.05
CA GLY A 87 21.34 -7.70 -18.25
C GLY A 87 21.06 -6.20 -18.09
N GLU A 88 20.43 -5.60 -19.10
CA GLU A 88 20.00 -4.21 -19.09
C GLU A 88 18.83 -3.94 -18.12
N ALA A 89 17.96 -4.93 -17.90
CA ALA A 89 16.79 -4.79 -17.04
C ALA A 89 17.17 -4.53 -15.58
N ALA A 90 18.21 -5.20 -15.06
CA ALA A 90 18.74 -4.97 -13.71
C ALA A 90 19.40 -3.60 -13.58
N ARG A 91 20.00 -3.07 -14.65
CA ARG A 91 20.53 -1.69 -14.67
C ARG A 91 19.38 -0.68 -14.64
N LYS A 92 18.34 -0.89 -15.44
CA LYS A 92 17.14 -0.04 -15.46
C LYS A 92 16.39 -0.07 -14.12
N ALA A 93 16.28 -1.23 -13.47
CA ALA A 93 15.68 -1.37 -12.15
C ALA A 93 16.46 -0.58 -11.07
N ARG A 94 17.80 -0.58 -11.12
CA ARG A 94 18.64 0.25 -10.23
C ARG A 94 18.40 1.74 -10.45
N GLN A 95 18.36 2.20 -11.70
CA GLN A 95 18.07 3.59 -12.04
C GLN A 95 16.67 4.01 -11.57
N GLN A 96 15.66 3.14 -11.75
CA GLN A 96 14.31 3.36 -11.24
C GLN A 96 14.26 3.45 -9.72
N GLY A 97 15.02 2.59 -9.01
CA GLY A 97 15.13 2.65 -7.55
C GLY A 97 15.75 3.95 -7.06
N LEU A 98 16.84 4.40 -7.69
CA LEU A 98 17.47 5.70 -7.39
C LEU A 98 16.54 6.87 -7.69
N TYR A 99 15.85 6.83 -8.83
CA TYR A 99 14.86 7.84 -9.20
C TYR A 99 13.70 7.89 -8.20
N ALA A 100 13.20 6.74 -7.74
CA ALA A 100 12.18 6.68 -6.70
C ALA A 100 12.68 7.28 -5.37
N GLY A 101 13.93 6.99 -4.98
CA GLY A 101 14.57 7.61 -3.82
C GLY A 101 14.68 9.13 -3.95
N TYR A 102 15.09 9.62 -5.12
CA TYR A 102 15.14 11.05 -5.44
C TYR A 102 13.77 11.72 -5.35
N VAL A 103 12.74 11.12 -5.96
CA VAL A 103 11.36 11.64 -5.90
C VAL A 103 10.83 11.65 -4.46
N LEU A 104 11.14 10.62 -3.66
CA LEU A 104 10.75 10.56 -2.25
C LEU A 104 11.44 11.67 -1.43
N PHE A 105 12.73 11.89 -1.66
CA PHE A 105 13.49 12.99 -1.04
C PHE A 105 12.89 14.35 -1.37
N LEU A 106 12.65 14.62 -2.66
CA LEU A 106 12.01 15.85 -3.09
C LEU A 106 10.60 16.00 -2.50
N GLY A 107 9.82 14.92 -2.46
CA GLY A 107 8.48 14.94 -1.87
C GLY A 107 8.51 15.28 -0.37
N ALA A 108 9.47 14.72 0.38
CA ALA A 108 9.67 15.05 1.78
C ALA A 108 10.10 16.52 1.98
N LEU A 109 10.96 17.05 1.11
CA LEU A 109 11.42 18.43 1.19
C LEU A 109 10.31 19.43 0.79
N VAL A 110 9.61 19.17 -0.31
CA VAL A 110 8.60 20.07 -0.89
C VAL A 110 7.27 20.01 -0.15
N TYR A 111 6.87 18.86 0.37
CA TYR A 111 5.58 18.68 1.04
C TYR A 111 5.72 18.29 2.51
N GLY A 112 6.60 17.35 2.82
CA GLY A 112 6.76 16.85 4.19
C GLY A 112 7.17 17.96 5.17
N LEU A 113 8.23 18.70 4.85
CA LEU A 113 8.74 19.76 5.72
C LEU A 113 7.73 20.91 5.90
N PRO A 114 7.08 21.45 4.85
CA PRO A 114 6.02 22.45 5.05
C PRO A 114 4.83 21.94 5.84
N ILE A 115 4.42 20.68 5.67
CA ILE A 115 3.33 20.10 6.47
C ILE A 115 3.71 20.04 7.94
N VAL A 116 4.89 19.50 8.26
CA VAL A 116 5.37 19.41 9.65
C VAL A 116 5.55 20.81 10.24
N GLN A 117 6.12 21.74 9.49
CA GLN A 117 6.24 23.13 9.90
C GLN A 117 4.87 23.78 10.15
N ALA A 118 3.87 23.54 9.29
CA ALA A 118 2.52 24.06 9.45
C ALA A 118 1.86 23.49 10.72
N VAL A 119 2.03 22.19 11.01
CA VAL A 119 1.54 21.57 12.25
C VAL A 119 2.09 22.31 13.47
N PHE A 120 3.40 22.56 13.47
CA PHE A 120 4.06 23.20 14.61
C PHE A 120 3.77 24.70 14.71
N ARG A 121 3.73 25.44 13.59
CA ARG A 121 3.42 26.87 13.58
C ARG A 121 1.97 27.21 13.92
N THR A 122 1.05 26.28 13.67
CA THR A 122 -0.38 26.46 14.02
C THR A 122 -0.69 26.00 15.43
N SER A 123 0.29 25.42 16.14
CA SER A 123 0.18 25.05 17.55
C SER A 123 0.86 26.12 18.40
N ASP A 124 0.35 26.37 19.60
CA ASP A 124 1.08 27.16 20.59
C ASP A 124 2.34 26.38 21.01
N ALA A 125 3.51 26.98 20.77
CA ALA A 125 4.81 26.37 21.01
C ALA A 125 5.00 25.92 22.48
N SER A 126 4.51 26.74 23.42
CA SER A 126 4.63 26.45 24.85
C SER A 126 3.74 25.28 25.24
N SER A 127 2.45 25.35 24.90
CA SER A 127 1.48 24.28 25.14
C SER A 127 1.87 22.96 24.46
N LEU A 128 2.41 23.02 23.24
CA LEU A 128 2.85 21.84 22.52
C LEU A 128 4.11 21.25 23.16
N GLY A 129 5.05 22.06 23.64
CA GLY A 129 6.23 21.61 24.38
C GLY A 129 5.84 20.85 25.65
N ASP A 130 4.90 21.41 26.43
CA ASP A 130 4.36 20.78 27.64
C ASP A 130 3.62 19.46 27.30
N GLN A 131 2.83 19.46 26.23
CA GLN A 131 2.14 18.25 25.78
C GLN A 131 3.11 17.18 25.29
N LEU A 132 4.14 17.52 24.50
CA LEU A 132 5.10 16.56 23.95
C LEU A 132 6.03 15.99 25.04
N SER A 133 6.29 16.75 26.10
CA SER A 133 7.06 16.29 27.25
C SER A 133 6.22 15.53 28.28
N SER A 134 4.89 15.53 28.14
CA SER A 134 4.00 14.78 29.02
C SER A 134 4.28 13.27 28.95
N PRO A 135 4.19 12.54 30.09
CA PRO A 135 4.30 11.09 30.11
C PRO A 135 3.35 10.39 29.13
N GLU A 136 2.16 10.95 28.92
CA GLU A 136 1.14 10.43 28.02
C GLU A 136 1.57 10.53 26.55
N ALA A 137 2.15 11.66 26.13
CA ALA A 137 2.66 11.82 24.77
C ALA A 137 3.86 10.91 24.50
N ILE A 138 4.76 10.77 25.47
CA ILE A 138 5.90 9.83 25.38
C ILE A 138 5.39 8.39 25.26
N ALA A 139 4.42 7.99 26.11
CA ALA A 139 3.81 6.68 26.04
C ALA A 139 3.11 6.42 24.68
N LEU A 140 2.38 7.42 24.16
CA LEU A 140 1.74 7.34 22.85
C LEU A 140 2.77 7.22 21.72
N LEU A 141 3.87 7.98 21.78
CA LEU A 141 4.96 7.90 20.82
C LEU A 141 5.60 6.50 20.83
N VAL A 142 5.95 5.98 22.01
CA VAL A 142 6.51 4.63 22.18
C VAL A 142 5.54 3.57 21.67
N ALA A 143 4.26 3.66 22.00
CA ALA A 143 3.23 2.75 21.52
C ALA A 143 3.08 2.82 19.98
N SER A 144 3.16 4.02 19.39
CA SER A 144 3.08 4.23 17.94
C SER A 144 4.29 3.62 17.21
N VAL A 145 5.49 3.82 17.75
CA VAL A 145 6.73 3.20 17.23
C VAL A 145 6.64 1.68 17.34
N ALA A 146 6.24 1.15 18.50
CA ALA A 146 6.06 -0.29 18.70
C ALA A 146 5.01 -0.88 17.75
N ALA A 147 3.90 -0.18 17.52
CA ALA A 147 2.87 -0.60 16.56
C ALA A 147 3.40 -0.61 15.12
N LEU A 148 4.18 0.41 14.73
CA LEU A 148 4.81 0.48 13.41
C LEU A 148 5.81 -0.67 13.21
N LEU A 149 6.69 -0.93 14.19
CA LEU A 149 7.62 -2.05 14.15
C LEU A 149 6.89 -3.40 14.12
N GLY A 150 5.81 -3.53 14.90
CA GLY A 150 4.93 -4.70 14.87
C GLY A 150 4.26 -4.91 13.50
N ALA A 151 3.86 -3.83 12.83
CA ALA A 151 3.32 -3.87 11.47
C ALA A 151 4.38 -4.29 10.45
N VAL A 152 5.62 -3.83 10.59
CA VAL A 152 6.77 -4.26 9.76
C VAL A 152 7.06 -5.74 9.95
N VAL A 153 7.08 -6.22 11.20
CA VAL A 153 7.17 -7.66 11.49
C VAL A 153 6.00 -8.39 10.83
N PHE A 154 4.77 -7.93 10.99
CA PHE A 154 3.62 -8.58 10.37
C PHE A 154 3.73 -8.65 8.84
N ALA A 155 4.14 -7.55 8.20
CA ALA A 155 4.34 -7.45 6.75
C ALA A 155 5.44 -8.40 6.23
N GLY A 156 6.55 -8.54 6.97
CA GLY A 156 7.65 -9.45 6.61
C GLY A 156 7.26 -10.90 6.45
N ARG A 157 6.18 -11.32 7.11
CA ARG A 157 5.64 -12.68 6.95
C ARG A 157 5.03 -12.94 5.57
N PHE A 158 4.68 -11.89 4.83
CA PHE A 158 3.99 -11.97 3.53
C PHE A 158 4.85 -11.51 2.37
N ARG A 159 5.65 -10.49 2.65
CA ARG A 159 6.57 -9.87 1.72
C ARG A 159 7.76 -9.42 2.53
N GLY A 160 8.83 -10.18 2.48
CA GLY A 160 10.06 -9.79 3.15
C GLY A 160 10.87 -8.76 2.37
N PRO A 161 11.95 -8.25 2.98
CA PRO A 161 12.86 -7.30 2.32
C PRO A 161 13.68 -7.94 1.19
N VAL A 162 13.91 -9.25 1.24
CA VAL A 162 14.78 -9.97 0.29
C VAL A 162 13.89 -10.70 -0.71
N VAL A 163 13.67 -10.09 -1.88
CA VAL A 163 12.80 -10.66 -2.92
C VAL A 163 13.56 -10.67 -4.26
N PRO A 164 14.45 -11.66 -4.49
CA PRO A 164 15.03 -11.88 -5.80
C PRO A 164 13.95 -12.22 -6.85
N PRO A 165 14.18 -11.93 -8.14
CA PRO A 165 13.25 -12.30 -9.20
C PRO A 165 13.21 -13.83 -9.38
N MET A 166 12.08 -14.36 -9.88
CA MET A 166 11.89 -15.82 -10.05
C MET A 166 13.05 -16.53 -10.77
N PRO A 167 13.59 -16.02 -11.90
CA PRO A 167 14.71 -16.68 -12.58
C PRO A 167 15.96 -16.80 -11.70
N TRP A 168 16.22 -15.84 -10.80
CA TRP A 168 17.34 -15.92 -9.87
C TRP A 168 17.13 -17.03 -8.83
N ILE A 169 15.88 -17.18 -8.35
CA ILE A 169 15.52 -18.22 -7.38
C ILE A 169 15.67 -19.61 -8.01
N ASP A 170 15.25 -19.78 -9.26
CA ASP A 170 15.21 -21.09 -9.91
C ASP A 170 16.54 -21.49 -10.56
N LEU A 171 17.39 -20.52 -10.94
CA LEU A 171 18.66 -20.81 -11.62
C LEU A 171 19.89 -20.70 -10.70
N VAL A 172 19.89 -19.78 -9.73
CA VAL A 172 21.10 -19.49 -8.92
C VAL A 172 21.04 -20.15 -7.54
N LEU A 173 19.89 -20.13 -6.87
CA LEU A 173 19.78 -20.69 -5.51
C LEU A 173 19.89 -22.23 -5.39
N PRO A 174 19.65 -23.04 -6.45
CA PRO A 174 19.91 -24.48 -6.39
C PRO A 174 21.40 -24.85 -6.52
N VAL A 175 22.24 -23.95 -7.04
CA VAL A 175 23.69 -24.14 -7.16
C VAL A 175 24.30 -24.15 -5.75
N PRO A 176 25.35 -24.96 -5.46
CA PRO A 176 25.98 -25.06 -4.14
C PRO A 176 26.78 -23.80 -3.71
N LEU A 177 26.25 -22.60 -3.96
CA LEU A 177 26.81 -21.31 -3.53
C LEU A 177 26.34 -20.95 -2.12
N ASP A 178 27.13 -20.20 -1.36
CA ASP A 178 26.65 -19.64 -0.09
C ASP A 178 25.45 -18.71 -0.33
N ARG A 179 24.29 -19.13 0.19
CA ARG A 179 23.04 -18.39 0.08
C ARG A 179 23.14 -16.96 0.63
N ALA A 180 23.98 -16.73 1.63
CA ALA A 180 24.23 -15.38 2.14
C ALA A 180 24.82 -14.47 1.06
N LEU A 181 25.76 -14.97 0.25
CA LEU A 181 26.37 -14.23 -0.85
C LEU A 181 25.36 -14.00 -1.98
N ALA A 182 24.65 -15.04 -2.41
CA ALA A 182 23.66 -14.98 -3.48
C ALA A 182 22.50 -13.99 -3.19
N LEU A 183 22.11 -13.84 -1.91
CA LEU A 183 21.03 -12.94 -1.49
C LEU A 183 21.51 -11.57 -0.98
N ARG A 184 22.82 -11.38 -0.77
CA ARG A 184 23.43 -10.18 -0.19
C ARG A 184 23.00 -8.89 -0.89
N ARG A 185 22.91 -8.93 -2.22
CA ARG A 185 22.56 -7.79 -3.05
C ARG A 185 21.15 -7.28 -2.75
N TRP A 186 20.17 -8.18 -2.75
CA TRP A 186 18.77 -7.85 -2.49
C TRP A 186 18.58 -7.34 -1.06
N TRP A 187 19.29 -7.94 -0.10
CA TRP A 187 19.36 -7.43 1.26
C TRP A 187 19.93 -6.00 1.33
N ARG A 188 21.04 -5.72 0.64
CA ARG A 188 21.65 -4.38 0.62
C ARG A 188 20.68 -3.32 0.13
N TYR A 189 19.89 -3.60 -0.90
CA TYR A 189 18.87 -2.65 -1.38
C TYR A 189 17.83 -2.33 -0.30
N ALA A 190 17.32 -3.36 0.39
CA ALA A 190 16.37 -3.15 1.48
C ALA A 190 17.00 -2.43 2.69
N ALA A 191 18.24 -2.76 3.04
CA ALA A 191 18.99 -2.12 4.12
C ALA A 191 19.24 -0.63 3.84
N VAL A 192 19.71 -0.29 2.64
CA VAL A 192 19.90 1.10 2.20
C VAL A 192 18.57 1.83 2.13
N GLY A 193 17.52 1.19 1.61
CA GLY A 193 16.17 1.77 1.58
C GLY A 193 15.63 2.09 2.97
N GLY A 194 15.76 1.17 3.93
CA GLY A 194 15.34 1.39 5.32
C GLY A 194 16.15 2.46 6.03
N LEU A 195 17.48 2.49 5.83
CA LEU A 195 18.35 3.55 6.34
C LEU A 195 17.91 4.91 5.79
N PHE A 196 17.73 5.00 4.48
CA PHE A 196 17.32 6.23 3.80
C PHE A 196 15.95 6.72 4.26
N ILE A 197 14.94 5.85 4.32
CA ILE A 197 13.59 6.22 4.78
C ILE A 197 13.60 6.66 6.25
N GLY A 198 14.34 5.94 7.10
CA GLY A 198 14.50 6.28 8.51
C GLY A 198 15.18 7.64 8.72
N ALA A 199 16.29 7.87 8.04
CA ALA A 199 17.01 9.14 8.05
C ALA A 199 16.15 10.28 7.54
N LEU A 200 15.46 10.10 6.40
CA LEU A 200 14.59 11.11 5.81
C LEU A 200 13.41 11.47 6.72
N SER A 201 12.81 10.48 7.39
CA SER A 201 11.73 10.70 8.35
C SER A 201 12.22 11.50 9.56
N GLY A 202 13.37 11.10 10.13
CA GLY A 202 14.01 11.81 11.24
C GLY A 202 14.41 13.25 10.89
N LEU A 203 14.97 13.45 9.70
CA LEU A 203 15.32 14.76 9.16
C LEU A 203 14.08 15.64 9.00
N THR A 204 13.00 15.10 8.43
CA THR A 204 11.75 15.87 8.21
C THR A 204 11.15 16.32 9.54
N ILE A 205 11.09 15.44 10.54
CA ILE A 205 10.58 15.77 11.88
C ILE A 205 11.48 16.80 12.57
N GLY A 206 12.80 16.55 12.61
CA GLY A 206 13.76 17.43 13.28
C GLY A 206 13.87 18.81 12.64
N ALA A 207 13.93 18.87 11.32
CA ALA A 207 13.93 20.13 10.58
C ALA A 207 12.63 20.88 10.82
N GLY A 208 11.48 20.20 10.79
CA GLY A 208 10.19 20.81 11.11
C GLY A 208 10.14 21.42 12.52
N LEU A 209 10.65 20.72 13.53
CA LEU A 209 10.76 21.23 14.91
C LEU A 209 11.68 22.45 15.00
N ALA A 210 12.85 22.39 14.36
CA ALA A 210 13.81 23.48 14.36
C ALA A 210 13.29 24.73 13.63
N PHE A 211 12.69 24.57 12.45
CA PHE A 211 12.10 25.67 11.66
C PHE A 211 10.81 26.24 12.27
N ALA A 212 10.20 25.54 13.22
CA ALA A 212 9.11 26.05 14.04
C ALA A 212 9.60 26.68 15.35
N HIS A 213 10.92 26.76 15.57
CA HIS A 213 11.54 27.30 16.79
C HIS A 213 11.14 26.55 18.08
N LEU A 214 10.71 25.30 17.97
CA LEU A 214 10.38 24.44 19.12
C LEU A 214 11.61 23.77 19.73
N ALA A 215 12.68 23.64 18.94
CA ALA A 215 13.92 23.00 19.36
C ALA A 215 15.12 23.58 18.60
N GLY A 216 16.32 23.39 19.14
CA GLY A 216 17.56 23.90 18.51
C GLY A 216 17.97 23.09 17.26
N PRO A 217 18.94 23.59 16.46
CA PRO A 217 19.47 22.87 15.28
C PRO A 217 20.03 21.48 15.60
N VAL A 218 20.51 21.25 16.83
CA VAL A 218 20.99 19.94 17.33
C VAL A 218 19.91 18.86 17.20
N THR A 219 18.64 19.23 17.33
CA THR A 219 17.50 18.32 17.22
C THR A 219 17.43 17.64 15.86
N ILE A 220 17.85 18.33 14.78
CA ILE A 220 17.91 17.76 13.43
C ILE A 220 18.86 16.57 13.39
N ILE A 221 20.02 16.69 14.02
CA ILE A 221 21.03 15.62 14.08
C ILE A 221 20.48 14.44 14.90
N VAL A 222 19.93 14.73 16.09
CA VAL A 222 19.41 13.70 17.00
C VAL A 222 18.24 12.93 16.36
N THR A 223 17.24 13.61 15.81
CA THR A 223 16.09 12.92 15.21
C THR A 223 16.47 12.17 13.94
N THR A 224 17.43 12.67 13.15
CA THR A 224 17.97 11.94 11.99
C THR A 224 18.67 10.67 12.43
N ALA A 225 19.50 10.73 13.48
CA ALA A 225 20.18 9.56 14.04
C ALA A 225 19.18 8.53 14.60
N VAL A 226 18.18 8.97 15.38
CA VAL A 226 17.12 8.11 15.92
C VAL A 226 16.28 7.50 14.80
N GLY A 227 15.87 8.30 13.81
CA GLY A 227 15.13 7.81 12.64
C GLY A 227 15.93 6.78 11.85
N THR A 228 17.23 7.00 11.67
CA THR A 228 18.15 6.04 11.04
C THR A 228 18.22 4.73 11.82
N ALA A 229 18.38 4.80 13.14
CA ALA A 229 18.41 3.62 14.01
C ALA A 229 17.09 2.84 13.94
N LEU A 230 15.94 3.53 13.95
CA LEU A 230 14.62 2.92 13.78
C LEU A 230 14.45 2.30 12.40
N GLY A 231 14.95 2.94 11.33
CA GLY A 231 14.94 2.40 9.97
C GLY A 231 15.75 1.10 9.86
N VAL A 232 16.94 1.07 10.47
CA VAL A 232 17.76 -0.15 10.55
C VAL A 232 17.03 -1.25 11.33
N LEU A 233 16.51 -0.93 12.51
CA LEU A 233 15.78 -1.88 13.35
C LEU A 233 14.55 -2.44 12.61
N ALA A 234 13.77 -1.59 11.96
CA ALA A 234 12.62 -1.98 11.14
C ALA A 234 13.03 -2.96 10.04
N THR A 235 14.08 -2.67 9.26
CA THR A 235 14.53 -3.57 8.19
C THR A 235 15.05 -4.90 8.73
N ARG A 236 15.73 -4.92 9.88
CA ARG A 236 16.16 -6.16 10.54
C ARG A 236 14.97 -7.00 11.00
N LEU A 237 13.98 -6.37 11.66
CA LEU A 237 12.73 -7.02 12.06
C LEU A 237 11.95 -7.55 10.86
N TRP A 238 12.00 -6.82 9.74
CA TRP A 238 11.37 -7.20 8.49
C TRP A 238 12.00 -8.48 7.92
N LEU A 239 13.33 -8.58 7.89
CA LEU A 239 14.07 -9.77 7.46
C LEU A 239 13.84 -10.95 8.41
N TRP A 240 13.96 -10.73 9.72
CA TRP A 240 13.72 -11.76 10.73
C TRP A 240 12.31 -12.35 10.59
N SER A 241 11.32 -11.51 10.33
CA SER A 241 9.96 -11.98 10.09
C SER A 241 9.81 -12.76 8.78
N GLN A 242 10.55 -12.38 7.72
CA GLN A 242 10.62 -13.15 6.48
C GLN A 242 11.16 -14.55 6.73
N VAL A 243 12.26 -14.68 7.47
CA VAL A 243 12.82 -16.00 7.84
C VAL A 243 11.78 -16.84 8.59
N ARG A 244 11.08 -16.25 9.56
CA ARG A 244 10.01 -16.92 10.34
C ARG A 244 8.74 -17.23 9.55
N SER A 245 8.64 -16.81 8.29
CA SER A 245 7.49 -17.13 7.44
C SER A 245 7.46 -18.61 7.04
N TRP A 246 8.62 -19.28 7.05
CA TRP A 246 8.78 -20.70 6.76
C TRP A 246 9.17 -21.50 8.01
N PRO A 247 8.76 -22.77 8.15
CA PRO A 247 9.25 -23.60 9.24
C PRO A 247 10.74 -23.95 9.06
N GLY A 248 11.61 -23.37 9.88
CA GLY A 248 13.04 -23.71 9.98
C GLY A 248 13.48 -24.00 11.42
N PRO A 249 14.69 -24.56 11.61
CA PRO A 249 15.29 -24.89 12.91
C PRO A 249 15.64 -23.64 13.71
N ASP A 250 16.22 -22.62 13.08
CA ASP A 250 16.64 -21.39 13.74
C ASP A 250 15.64 -20.25 13.55
N ARG A 251 15.06 -19.80 14.68
CA ARG A 251 14.12 -18.66 14.72
C ARG A 251 14.41 -17.68 15.86
N GLY A 252 15.61 -17.79 16.42
CA GLY A 252 16.06 -16.97 17.54
C GLY A 252 16.10 -15.49 17.19
N LEU A 253 16.09 -14.64 18.22
CA LEU A 253 16.31 -13.19 18.07
C LEU A 253 17.75 -12.87 17.66
N SER A 254 18.70 -13.81 17.82
CA SER A 254 20.09 -13.69 17.35
C SER A 254 20.17 -13.40 15.84
N LEU A 255 19.25 -13.94 15.04
CA LEU A 255 19.17 -13.70 13.60
C LEU A 255 18.89 -12.24 13.23
N LEU A 256 18.33 -11.43 14.14
CA LEU A 256 18.16 -9.99 13.90
C LEU A 256 19.51 -9.31 13.64
N TRP A 257 20.55 -9.76 14.32
CA TRP A 257 21.88 -9.13 14.26
C TRP A 257 22.81 -9.87 13.30
N ARG A 258 22.69 -11.20 13.21
CA ARG A 258 23.45 -12.05 12.29
C ARG A 258 22.78 -12.17 10.92
N VAL A 259 22.90 -11.12 10.11
CA VAL A 259 22.33 -11.09 8.75
C VAL A 259 22.78 -12.25 7.87
N PRO A 260 24.08 -12.63 7.80
CA PRO A 260 24.49 -13.75 6.96
C PRO A 260 23.73 -15.04 7.30
N ASP A 261 23.61 -15.34 8.59
CA ASP A 261 22.86 -16.51 9.07
C ASP A 261 21.37 -16.38 8.73
N ALA A 262 20.76 -15.20 8.93
CA ALA A 262 19.38 -14.97 8.53
C ALA A 262 19.14 -15.15 7.02
N LEU A 263 20.11 -14.79 6.17
CA LEU A 263 20.02 -15.01 4.72
C LEU A 263 20.17 -16.49 4.34
N ARG A 264 21.00 -17.25 5.07
CA ARG A 264 21.13 -18.70 4.89
C ARG A 264 19.84 -19.44 5.26
N GLU A 265 19.14 -18.97 6.29
CA GLU A 265 17.85 -19.52 6.73
C GLU A 265 16.67 -19.20 5.79
N LEU A 266 16.85 -18.34 4.77
CA LEU A 266 15.79 -18.06 3.79
C LEU A 266 15.56 -19.27 2.87
N HIS A 267 14.37 -19.87 2.97
CA HIS A 267 14.00 -21.05 2.18
C HIS A 267 13.55 -20.68 0.76
N ALA A 268 13.93 -21.46 -0.25
CA ALA A 268 13.67 -21.17 -1.66
C ALA A 268 12.16 -21.06 -1.97
N GLU A 269 11.34 -21.97 -1.44
CA GLU A 269 9.89 -21.99 -1.62
C GLU A 269 9.24 -20.74 -1.02
N SER A 270 9.76 -20.27 0.11
CA SER A 270 9.32 -19.01 0.71
C SER A 270 9.67 -17.84 -0.21
N LEU A 271 10.89 -17.80 -0.76
CA LEU A 271 11.34 -16.75 -1.68
C LEU A 271 10.50 -16.76 -2.97
N ARG A 272 10.16 -17.93 -3.51
CA ARG A 272 9.23 -18.06 -4.65
C ARG A 272 7.87 -17.45 -4.32
N ALA A 273 7.31 -17.77 -3.15
CA ALA A 273 6.03 -17.20 -2.71
C ALA A 273 6.10 -15.67 -2.55
N HIS A 274 7.16 -15.15 -1.92
CA HIS A 274 7.39 -13.70 -1.75
C HIS A 274 7.56 -12.98 -3.10
N SER A 275 8.28 -13.60 -4.05
CA SER A 275 8.50 -13.10 -5.40
C SER A 275 7.20 -13.11 -6.22
N ALA A 276 6.48 -14.23 -6.25
CA ALA A 276 5.19 -14.34 -6.93
C ALA A 276 4.19 -13.30 -6.38
N ASN A 277 4.07 -13.18 -5.06
CA ASN A 277 3.21 -12.17 -4.43
C ASN A 277 3.62 -10.75 -4.83
N THR A 278 4.91 -10.45 -4.87
CA THR A 278 5.43 -9.14 -5.26
C THR A 278 5.13 -8.83 -6.73
N SER A 279 5.35 -9.79 -7.64
CA SER A 279 5.03 -9.64 -9.07
C SER A 279 3.52 -9.50 -9.30
N THR A 280 2.69 -10.27 -8.61
CA THR A 280 1.23 -10.15 -8.67
C THR A 280 0.78 -8.78 -8.18
N MET A 281 1.33 -8.26 -7.07
CA MET A 281 1.03 -6.92 -6.59
C MET A 281 1.47 -5.83 -7.57
N ALA A 282 2.69 -5.91 -8.09
CA ALA A 282 3.21 -4.95 -9.05
C ALA A 282 2.38 -4.96 -10.35
N GLY A 283 2.10 -6.13 -10.92
CA GLY A 283 1.24 -6.28 -12.10
C GLY A 283 -0.18 -5.81 -11.85
N SER A 284 -0.74 -6.08 -10.67
CA SER A 284 -2.06 -5.58 -10.26
C SER A 284 -2.08 -4.06 -10.12
N ALA A 285 -1.02 -3.45 -9.60
CA ALA A 285 -0.91 -1.99 -9.49
C ALA A 285 -0.80 -1.34 -10.87
N LEU A 286 0.01 -1.92 -11.77
CA LEU A 286 0.17 -1.45 -13.15
C LEU A 286 -1.10 -1.58 -13.98
N THR A 287 -1.87 -2.66 -13.79
CA THR A 287 -3.15 -2.87 -14.48
C THR A 287 -4.32 -2.17 -13.78
N GLY A 288 -4.08 -1.51 -12.65
CA GLY A 288 -5.13 -0.90 -11.82
C GLY A 288 -6.13 -1.89 -11.24
N ASN A 289 -5.81 -3.18 -11.23
CA ASN A 289 -6.61 -4.26 -10.65
C ASN A 289 -6.14 -4.57 -9.22
N LEU A 290 -6.31 -3.63 -8.29
CA LEU A 290 -5.94 -3.82 -6.88
C LEU A 290 -6.72 -4.94 -6.18
N ARG A 291 -7.84 -5.38 -6.75
CA ARG A 291 -8.58 -6.57 -6.31
C ARG A 291 -7.68 -7.81 -6.36
N THR A 292 -6.95 -7.99 -7.46
CA THR A 292 -6.04 -9.13 -7.62
C THR A 292 -4.89 -9.08 -6.61
N ALA A 293 -4.30 -7.89 -6.40
CA ALA A 293 -3.28 -7.68 -5.36
C ALA A 293 -3.80 -8.05 -3.97
N ARG A 294 -5.02 -7.63 -3.63
CA ARG A 294 -5.65 -7.94 -2.34
C ARG A 294 -5.89 -9.43 -2.19
N LEU A 295 -6.45 -10.09 -3.22
CA LEU A 295 -6.74 -11.52 -3.16
C LEU A 295 -5.46 -12.35 -2.97
N ALA A 296 -4.36 -11.96 -3.62
CA ALA A 296 -3.04 -12.57 -3.41
C ALA A 296 -2.51 -12.41 -1.97
N LEU A 297 -2.91 -11.36 -1.27
CA LEU A 297 -2.54 -11.11 0.13
C LEU A 297 -3.43 -11.83 1.16
N THR A 298 -4.53 -12.44 0.72
CA THR A 298 -5.52 -13.01 1.64
C THR A 298 -4.97 -14.31 2.24
N ARG A 299 -4.86 -14.39 3.57
CA ARG A 299 -4.43 -15.62 4.23
C ARG A 299 -5.50 -16.72 4.08
N PRO A 300 -5.09 -17.99 3.98
CA PRO A 300 -6.00 -19.09 4.26
C PRO A 300 -6.65 -18.88 5.63
N ILE A 301 -7.98 -18.94 5.68
CA ILE A 301 -8.73 -18.82 6.94
C ILE A 301 -8.27 -19.96 7.85
N ARG A 302 -7.62 -19.68 8.99
CA ARG A 302 -7.19 -20.69 9.98
C ARG A 302 -8.07 -20.75 11.21
N HIS A 303 -8.67 -19.62 11.59
CA HIS A 303 -9.50 -19.48 12.79
C HIS A 303 -10.97 -19.59 12.44
N GLY A 304 -11.81 -20.06 13.37
CA GLY A 304 -13.27 -20.02 13.21
C GLY A 304 -13.84 -20.85 12.05
N ARG A 305 -13.12 -21.91 11.62
CA ARG A 305 -13.56 -22.81 10.53
C ARG A 305 -14.81 -23.61 10.91
N SER A 306 -14.93 -23.99 12.18
CA SER A 306 -16.07 -24.75 12.72
C SER A 306 -17.33 -23.91 12.93
N ALA A 307 -17.19 -22.59 13.07
CA ALA A 307 -18.33 -21.70 13.24
C ALA A 307 -19.10 -21.57 11.92
N ARG A 308 -20.37 -22.00 11.92
CA ARG A 308 -21.27 -21.94 10.77
C ARG A 308 -22.24 -20.77 10.89
N LEU A 309 -22.63 -20.21 9.75
CA LEU A 309 -23.70 -19.23 9.70
C LEU A 309 -25.04 -19.95 9.90
N ARG A 310 -25.86 -19.42 10.81
CA ARG A 310 -27.23 -19.89 11.01
C ARG A 310 -28.18 -19.18 10.04
N PRO A 311 -29.21 -19.87 9.52
CA PRO A 311 -30.23 -19.23 8.70
C PRO A 311 -30.96 -18.13 9.50
N GLY A 312 -31.52 -17.16 8.79
CA GLY A 312 -32.23 -16.03 9.39
C GLY A 312 -32.66 -15.00 8.34
N ARG A 313 -33.14 -13.85 8.80
CA ARG A 313 -33.53 -12.74 7.91
C ARG A 313 -32.31 -12.24 7.11
N PRO A 314 -32.47 -11.92 5.82
CA PRO A 314 -31.35 -11.59 4.92
C PRO A 314 -30.34 -10.57 5.50
N PHE A 315 -30.84 -9.42 5.96
CA PHE A 315 -30.01 -8.36 6.53
C PHE A 315 -29.19 -8.86 7.73
N GLY A 316 -29.84 -9.52 8.70
CA GLY A 316 -29.18 -10.04 9.89
C GLY A 316 -28.16 -11.14 9.58
N VAL A 317 -28.41 -11.96 8.57
CA VAL A 317 -27.47 -12.99 8.12
C VAL A 317 -26.22 -12.36 7.51
N LEU A 318 -26.35 -11.30 6.70
CA LEU A 318 -25.21 -10.56 6.15
C LEU A 318 -24.37 -9.89 7.23
N VAL A 319 -25.00 -9.25 8.22
CA VAL A 319 -24.28 -8.68 9.38
C VAL A 319 -23.53 -9.77 10.16
N ARG A 320 -24.17 -10.91 10.45
CA ARG A 320 -23.52 -12.04 11.13
C ARG A 320 -22.39 -12.65 10.30
N ARG A 321 -22.52 -12.67 8.97
CA ARG A 321 -21.48 -13.10 8.04
C ARG A 321 -20.23 -12.24 8.18
N ASP A 322 -20.38 -10.92 8.24
CA ASP A 322 -19.25 -10.02 8.38
C ASP A 322 -18.57 -10.14 9.75
N VAL A 323 -19.36 -10.25 10.82
CA VAL A 323 -18.82 -10.55 12.16
C VAL A 323 -18.04 -11.87 12.16
N LEU A 324 -18.58 -12.92 11.53
CA LEU A 324 -17.88 -14.19 11.38
C LEU A 324 -16.61 -14.05 10.53
N GLY A 325 -16.64 -13.22 9.48
CA GLY A 325 -15.48 -12.88 8.66
C GLY A 325 -14.34 -12.27 9.48
N LEU A 326 -14.65 -11.28 10.33
CA LEU A 326 -13.68 -10.67 11.24
C LEU A 326 -13.13 -11.67 12.27
N ARG A 327 -13.98 -12.54 12.83
CA ARG A 327 -13.54 -13.61 13.74
C ARG A 327 -12.61 -14.61 13.07
N ARG A 328 -12.79 -14.86 11.78
CA ARG A 328 -11.95 -15.75 10.95
C ARG A 328 -10.63 -15.10 10.53
N THR A 329 -10.59 -13.76 10.51
CA THR A 329 -9.45 -12.94 10.08
C THR A 329 -9.03 -11.97 11.20
N PRO A 330 -8.51 -12.48 12.35
CA PRO A 330 -8.19 -11.64 13.50
C PRO A 330 -7.19 -10.52 13.16
N GLY A 331 -6.33 -10.72 12.16
CA GLY A 331 -5.44 -9.66 11.66
C GLY A 331 -6.20 -8.44 11.13
N ALA A 332 -7.29 -8.63 10.39
CA ALA A 332 -8.12 -7.54 9.87
C ALA A 332 -8.87 -6.83 11.00
N PHE A 333 -9.37 -7.60 11.99
CA PHE A 333 -9.98 -7.03 13.18
C PHE A 333 -8.99 -6.15 13.96
N LEU A 334 -7.80 -6.68 14.27
CA LEU A 334 -6.77 -5.99 15.04
C LEU A 334 -6.19 -4.78 14.29
N SER A 335 -5.94 -4.90 12.98
CA SER A 335 -5.49 -3.74 12.18
C SER A 335 -6.55 -2.66 12.13
N GLY A 336 -7.83 -3.04 11.94
CA GLY A 336 -8.94 -2.10 11.96
C GLY A 336 -9.10 -1.43 13.33
N LEU A 337 -8.94 -2.19 14.41
CA LEU A 337 -8.99 -1.66 15.77
C LEU A 337 -7.85 -0.68 16.04
N GLY A 338 -6.61 -1.05 15.73
CA GLY A 338 -5.44 -0.19 15.94
C GLY A 338 -5.53 1.11 15.15
N LEU A 339 -5.87 1.04 13.86
CA LEU A 339 -5.98 2.22 12.99
C LEU A 339 -7.17 3.12 13.36
N THR A 340 -8.34 2.52 13.66
CA THR A 340 -9.54 3.28 14.10
C THR A 340 -9.31 3.89 15.48
N ALA A 341 -8.66 3.18 16.40
CA ALA A 341 -8.34 3.71 17.73
C ALA A 341 -7.35 4.87 17.64
N LEU A 342 -6.27 4.73 16.87
CA LEU A 342 -5.29 5.79 16.64
C LEU A 342 -5.92 7.00 15.96
N GLY A 343 -6.63 6.80 14.85
CA GLY A 343 -7.30 7.88 14.13
C GLY A 343 -8.40 8.53 14.95
N GLY A 344 -9.20 7.73 15.67
CA GLY A 344 -10.25 8.19 16.56
C GLY A 344 -9.71 9.01 17.73
N ALA A 345 -8.57 8.61 18.32
CA ALA A 345 -7.91 9.38 19.38
C ALA A 345 -7.49 10.75 18.88
N ILE A 346 -6.76 10.80 17.76
CA ILE A 346 -6.24 12.04 17.17
C ILE A 346 -7.38 12.96 16.72
N VAL A 347 -8.41 12.42 16.07
CA VAL A 347 -9.56 13.22 15.61
C VAL A 347 -10.37 13.73 16.80
N THR A 348 -10.61 12.90 17.82
CA THR A 348 -11.33 13.34 19.03
C THR A 348 -10.54 14.41 19.77
N TRP A 349 -9.22 14.22 19.95
CA TRP A 349 -8.34 15.24 20.51
C TRP A 349 -8.43 16.55 19.72
N ALA A 350 -8.39 16.48 18.38
CA ALA A 350 -8.52 17.65 17.53
C ALA A 350 -9.85 18.39 17.72
N PHE A 351 -10.96 17.72 18.00
CA PHE A 351 -12.27 18.37 18.19
C PHE A 351 -12.57 18.80 19.64
N THR A 352 -11.94 18.17 20.62
CA THR A 352 -12.24 18.37 22.04
C THR A 352 -11.26 19.30 22.73
N GLN A 353 -10.01 19.38 22.26
CA GLN A 353 -8.99 20.22 22.85
C GLN A 353 -8.79 21.52 22.04
N PRO A 354 -9.03 22.71 22.65
CA PRO A 354 -8.80 23.99 21.98
C PRO A 354 -7.35 24.17 21.50
N ALA A 355 -6.39 23.63 22.26
CA ALA A 355 -4.96 23.72 21.97
C ALA A 355 -4.49 22.79 20.83
N ALA A 356 -5.29 21.79 20.45
CA ALA A 356 -4.91 20.92 19.36
C ALA A 356 -4.85 21.74 18.05
N PRO A 357 -3.94 21.45 17.10
CA PRO A 357 -3.97 22.10 15.79
C PRO A 357 -5.08 21.49 14.92
N SER A 358 -5.62 22.22 13.95
CA SER A 358 -6.67 21.72 13.03
C SER A 358 -6.16 20.59 12.13
N ILE A 359 -4.90 20.64 11.72
CA ILE A 359 -4.25 19.61 10.91
C ILE A 359 -4.12 18.26 11.61
N ALA A 360 -4.23 18.21 12.94
CA ALA A 360 -4.33 16.94 13.67
C ALA A 360 -5.51 16.10 13.16
N ALA A 361 -6.65 16.74 12.88
CA ALA A 361 -7.79 16.04 12.28
C ALA A 361 -7.42 15.44 10.92
N THR A 362 -6.72 16.18 10.06
CA THR A 362 -6.22 15.68 8.76
C THR A 362 -5.37 14.42 8.94
N ILE A 363 -4.45 14.43 9.90
CA ILE A 363 -3.55 13.31 10.21
C ILE A 363 -4.34 12.12 10.75
N GLY A 364 -5.31 12.34 11.64
CA GLY A 364 -6.12 11.28 12.25
C GLY A 364 -7.20 10.69 11.33
N LEU A 365 -7.68 11.44 10.35
CA LEU A 365 -8.72 10.99 9.41
C LEU A 365 -8.24 9.86 8.50
N LEU A 366 -6.98 9.86 8.09
CA LEU A 366 -6.42 8.81 7.23
C LEU A 366 -6.39 7.43 7.93
N PRO A 367 -5.77 7.26 9.12
CA PRO A 367 -5.82 5.99 9.83
C PRO A 367 -7.26 5.62 10.22
N LEU A 368 -8.12 6.58 10.58
CA LEU A 368 -9.54 6.30 10.84
C LEU A 368 -10.25 5.71 9.60
N TYR A 369 -10.03 6.31 8.42
CA TYR A 369 -10.56 5.82 7.14
C TYR A 369 -10.05 4.42 6.79
N LEU A 370 -8.74 4.19 6.96
CA LEU A 370 -8.11 2.88 6.69
C LEU A 370 -8.57 1.82 7.69
N GLY A 371 -8.76 2.18 8.96
CA GLY A 371 -9.25 1.31 10.01
C GLY A 371 -10.68 0.83 9.75
N PHE A 372 -11.58 1.75 9.39
CA PHE A 372 -12.91 1.40 8.91
C PHE A 372 -12.84 0.45 7.70
N GLY A 373 -11.97 0.77 6.73
CA GLY A 373 -11.75 -0.03 5.54
C GLY A 373 -11.25 -1.46 5.84
N ALA A 374 -10.47 -1.66 6.89
CA ALA A 374 -10.04 -3.00 7.31
C ALA A 374 -11.20 -3.88 7.80
N TRP A 375 -12.26 -3.28 8.34
CA TRP A 375 -13.47 -3.97 8.75
C TRP A 375 -14.52 -4.09 7.63
N ALA A 376 -14.47 -3.24 6.61
CA ALA A 376 -15.42 -3.16 5.51
C ALA A 376 -15.16 -4.17 4.36
N GLU A 377 -14.59 -5.34 4.65
CA GLU A 377 -14.27 -6.32 3.61
C GLU A 377 -15.55 -6.90 2.96
N GLY A 378 -16.61 -7.13 3.75
CA GLY A 378 -17.91 -7.57 3.22
C GLY A 378 -18.47 -6.60 2.17
N LEU A 379 -18.34 -5.29 2.42
CA LEU A 379 -18.80 -4.23 1.50
C LEU A 379 -18.05 -4.27 0.17
N ARG A 380 -16.73 -4.53 0.21
CA ARG A 380 -15.90 -4.64 -0.99
C ARG A 380 -16.22 -5.91 -1.77
N LEU A 381 -16.38 -7.04 -1.08
CA LEU A 381 -16.79 -8.30 -1.72
C LEU A 381 -18.18 -8.20 -2.34
N GLN A 382 -19.08 -7.43 -1.73
CA GLN A 382 -20.38 -7.13 -2.32
C GLN A 382 -20.24 -6.32 -3.60
N ALA A 383 -19.42 -5.26 -3.58
CA ALA A 383 -19.15 -4.47 -4.78
C ALA A 383 -18.51 -5.30 -5.90
N ASP A 384 -17.67 -6.28 -5.56
CA ASP A 384 -17.04 -7.23 -6.48
C ASP A 384 -18.03 -8.21 -7.13
N ASN A 385 -19.21 -8.39 -6.55
CA ASN A 385 -20.29 -9.26 -7.02
C ASN A 385 -21.46 -8.49 -7.62
N VAL A 386 -21.32 -7.17 -7.82
CA VAL A 386 -22.35 -6.36 -8.50
C VAL A 386 -22.61 -6.95 -9.89
N GLY A 387 -23.89 -7.12 -10.23
CA GLY A 387 -24.33 -7.79 -11.45
C GLY A 387 -24.76 -9.24 -11.23
N THR A 388 -24.31 -9.89 -10.16
CA THR A 388 -24.84 -11.21 -9.78
C THR A 388 -26.20 -11.04 -9.08
N PRO A 389 -27.21 -11.89 -9.38
CA PRO A 389 -28.45 -11.89 -8.63
C PRO A 389 -28.21 -12.16 -7.14
N SER A 390 -28.92 -11.42 -6.27
CA SER A 390 -28.86 -11.65 -4.82
C SER A 390 -29.32 -13.07 -4.49
N LEU A 391 -28.45 -13.84 -3.81
CA LEU A 391 -28.82 -15.17 -3.29
C LEU A 391 -29.92 -15.11 -2.23
N LEU A 392 -30.14 -13.94 -1.62
CA LEU A 392 -31.11 -13.74 -0.54
C LEU A 392 -32.35 -12.95 -1.01
N GLY A 393 -32.44 -12.64 -2.31
CA GLY A 393 -33.56 -11.87 -2.88
C GLY A 393 -33.65 -10.43 -2.37
N THR A 394 -32.56 -9.86 -1.85
CA THR A 394 -32.53 -8.50 -1.32
C THR A 394 -32.07 -7.48 -2.35
N SER A 395 -32.49 -6.22 -2.19
CA SER A 395 -31.96 -5.11 -2.97
C SER A 395 -30.50 -4.82 -2.60
N GLU A 396 -29.75 -4.28 -3.53
CA GLU A 396 -28.30 -4.06 -3.44
C GLU A 396 -27.97 -2.99 -2.40
N LEU A 397 -28.88 -2.03 -2.21
CA LEU A 397 -28.80 -1.05 -1.12
C LEU A 397 -28.94 -1.71 0.25
N THR A 398 -29.83 -2.71 0.37
CA THR A 398 -30.01 -3.46 1.62
C THR A 398 -28.76 -4.28 1.93
N GLU A 399 -28.16 -4.90 0.92
CA GLU A 399 -26.92 -5.67 1.06
C GLU A 399 -25.73 -4.76 1.42
N ALA A 400 -25.55 -3.65 0.71
CA ALA A 400 -24.53 -2.65 1.03
C ALA A 400 -24.72 -2.09 2.44
N GLY A 401 -25.95 -1.78 2.83
CA GLY A 401 -26.29 -1.31 4.18
C GLY A 401 -25.94 -2.34 5.26
N ALA A 402 -26.24 -3.62 5.02
CA ALA A 402 -25.86 -4.69 5.93
C ALA A 402 -24.33 -4.77 6.11
N HIS A 403 -23.58 -4.65 5.00
CA HIS A 403 -22.12 -4.71 5.01
C HIS A 403 -21.42 -3.46 5.59
N VAL A 404 -22.11 -2.32 5.66
CA VAL A 404 -21.64 -1.11 6.34
C VAL A 404 -21.91 -1.16 7.85
N THR A 405 -22.87 -1.98 8.30
CA THR A 405 -23.33 -1.98 9.70
C THR A 405 -22.22 -2.36 10.68
N VAL A 406 -21.47 -3.44 10.41
CA VAL A 406 -20.39 -3.90 11.30
C VAL A 406 -19.25 -2.88 11.44
N PRO A 407 -18.61 -2.39 10.35
CA PRO A 407 -17.54 -1.39 10.49
C PRO A 407 -18.04 -0.08 11.12
N THR A 408 -19.28 0.33 10.86
CA THR A 408 -19.87 1.53 11.47
C THR A 408 -20.06 1.36 12.97
N ALA A 409 -20.64 0.25 13.42
CA ALA A 409 -20.85 -0.03 14.84
C ALA A 409 -19.52 -0.07 15.61
N LEU A 410 -18.50 -0.75 15.06
CA LEU A 410 -17.17 -0.78 15.67
C LEU A 410 -16.52 0.61 15.73
N THR A 411 -16.68 1.42 14.68
CA THR A 411 -16.15 2.79 14.65
C THR A 411 -16.87 3.70 15.65
N VAL A 412 -18.20 3.58 15.77
CA VAL A 412 -18.99 4.29 16.79
C VAL A 412 -18.54 3.93 18.19
N LEU A 413 -18.28 2.64 18.48
CA LEU A 413 -17.78 2.21 19.78
C LEU A 413 -16.40 2.84 20.10
N VAL A 414 -15.49 2.88 19.13
CA VAL A 414 -14.16 3.48 19.32
C VAL A 414 -14.24 5.00 19.50
N LEU A 415 -14.99 5.71 18.64
CA LEU A 415 -15.16 7.16 18.76
C LEU A 415 -15.91 7.53 20.05
N GLY A 416 -16.95 6.79 20.41
CA GLY A 416 -17.69 6.96 21.66
C GLY A 416 -16.80 6.73 22.90
N GLY A 417 -15.92 5.73 22.85
CA GLY A 417 -14.92 5.51 23.90
C GLY A 417 -13.99 6.72 24.08
N TRP A 418 -13.45 7.27 22.99
CA TRP A 418 -12.59 8.47 23.04
C TRP A 418 -13.35 9.72 23.48
N VAL A 419 -14.61 9.89 23.08
CA VAL A 419 -15.47 10.98 23.58
C VAL A 419 -15.69 10.84 25.09
N GLY A 420 -15.91 9.62 25.59
CA GLY A 420 -16.02 9.35 27.02
C GLY A 420 -14.74 9.69 27.78
N VAL A 421 -13.56 9.33 27.24
CA VAL A 421 -12.26 9.73 27.80
C VAL A 421 -12.12 11.25 27.82
N ALA A 422 -12.44 11.94 26.73
CA ALA A 422 -12.36 13.40 26.67
C ALA A 422 -13.29 14.08 27.68
N ALA A 423 -14.53 13.58 27.85
CA ALA A 423 -15.48 14.08 28.82
C ALA A 423 -15.08 13.81 30.28
N ALA A 424 -14.34 12.72 30.54
CA ALA A 424 -13.82 12.41 31.87
C ALA A 424 -12.64 13.29 32.29
N ILE A 425 -11.83 13.75 31.32
CA ILE A 425 -10.60 14.53 31.57
C ILE A 425 -10.87 16.05 31.50
N GLY A 426 -11.96 16.49 30.87
CA GLY A 426 -12.28 17.91 30.77
C GLY A 426 -13.66 18.20 30.21
N SER A 427 -13.88 19.45 29.79
CA SER A 427 -15.13 19.87 29.18
C SER A 427 -15.25 19.36 27.74
N LEU A 428 -16.36 18.72 27.41
CA LEU A 428 -16.69 18.32 26.05
C LEU A 428 -17.47 19.45 25.34
N PRO A 429 -16.90 20.15 24.35
CA PRO A 429 -17.65 21.17 23.61
C PRO A 429 -18.85 20.54 22.91
N ALA A 430 -20.01 21.20 22.94
CA ALA A 430 -21.24 20.68 22.31
C ALA A 430 -21.10 20.46 20.79
N SER A 431 -20.15 21.15 20.15
CA SER A 431 -19.83 20.97 18.73
C SER A 431 -19.03 19.69 18.44
N ALA A 432 -18.30 19.14 19.41
CA ALA A 432 -17.43 17.97 19.18
C ALA A 432 -18.23 16.70 18.81
N PRO A 433 -19.34 16.33 19.49
CA PRO A 433 -20.17 15.20 19.08
C PRO A 433 -20.75 15.35 17.66
N LEU A 434 -21.20 16.55 17.31
CA LEU A 434 -21.73 16.84 15.97
C LEU A 434 -20.64 16.68 14.91
N SER A 435 -19.44 17.23 15.15
CA SER A 435 -18.33 17.12 14.20
C SER A 435 -17.82 15.69 14.05
N LEU A 436 -17.77 14.92 15.14
CA LEU A 436 -17.43 13.49 15.09
C LEU A 436 -18.49 12.67 14.36
N TRP A 437 -19.77 13.03 14.49
CA TRP A 437 -20.84 12.43 13.70
C TRP A 437 -20.66 12.71 12.19
N LEU A 438 -20.34 13.95 11.81
CA LEU A 438 -20.05 14.28 10.41
C LEU A 438 -18.84 13.51 9.87
N VAL A 439 -17.79 13.34 10.69
CA VAL A 439 -16.63 12.50 10.35
C VAL A 439 -17.04 11.04 10.15
N LEU A 440 -17.87 10.48 11.02
CA LEU A 440 -18.38 9.11 10.85
C LEU A 440 -19.14 8.96 9.53
N VAL A 441 -20.05 9.90 9.22
CA VAL A 441 -20.80 9.90 7.95
C VAL A 441 -19.85 9.97 6.75
N LEU A 442 -18.83 10.83 6.80
CA LEU A 442 -17.81 10.92 5.76
C LEU A 442 -17.03 9.62 5.59
N VAL A 443 -16.55 9.01 6.68
CA VAL A 443 -15.78 7.76 6.64
C VAL A 443 -16.61 6.62 6.04
N VAL A 444 -17.90 6.53 6.42
CA VAL A 444 -18.86 5.59 5.83
C VAL A 444 -19.02 5.87 4.33
N ALA A 445 -19.35 7.11 3.95
CA ALA A 445 -19.57 7.49 2.56
C ALA A 445 -18.32 7.25 1.68
N GLY A 446 -17.14 7.59 2.19
CA GLY A 446 -15.86 7.38 1.50
C GLY A 446 -15.55 5.89 1.30
N ASN A 447 -15.89 5.02 2.25
CA ASN A 447 -15.69 3.57 2.09
C ASN A 447 -16.72 2.93 1.15
N VAL A 448 -17.98 3.40 1.16
CA VAL A 448 -18.98 3.01 0.15
C VAL A 448 -18.56 3.46 -1.24
N LEU A 449 -18.11 4.71 -1.39
CA LEU A 449 -17.59 5.22 -2.65
C LEU A 449 -16.37 4.42 -3.12
N ALA A 450 -15.45 4.07 -2.21
CA ALA A 450 -14.28 3.26 -2.54
C ALA A 450 -14.65 1.84 -2.98
N ALA A 451 -15.68 1.23 -2.39
CA ALA A 451 -16.15 -0.08 -2.80
C ALA A 451 -16.84 -0.04 -4.17
N PHE A 452 -17.75 0.93 -4.39
CA PHE A 452 -18.60 1.02 -5.59
C PHE A 452 -18.12 2.04 -6.64
N ARG A 453 -16.83 2.42 -6.63
CA ARG A 453 -16.29 3.43 -7.58
C ARG A 453 -16.39 3.00 -9.05
N GLY A 454 -16.35 1.69 -9.32
CA GLY A 454 -16.25 1.13 -10.67
C GLY A 454 -14.86 1.27 -11.30
N SER A 455 -14.77 0.93 -12.59
CA SER A 455 -13.55 1.07 -13.39
C SER A 455 -13.24 2.55 -13.70
N PRO A 456 -11.97 2.95 -13.79
CA PRO A 456 -11.59 4.29 -14.22
C PRO A 456 -12.09 4.55 -15.66
N THR A 457 -12.53 5.78 -15.93
CA THR A 457 -13.11 6.17 -17.24
C THR A 457 -12.10 6.81 -18.20
N PHE A 458 -10.81 6.79 -17.88
CA PHE A 458 -9.74 7.47 -18.61
C PHE A 458 -8.57 6.54 -18.92
N MET A 459 -7.70 6.94 -19.86
CA MET A 459 -6.51 6.17 -20.23
C MET A 459 -5.62 5.87 -19.01
N LEU A 460 -5.27 4.60 -18.85
CA LEU A 460 -4.57 4.05 -17.68
C LEU A 460 -3.09 4.47 -17.67
N ARG A 461 -2.80 5.72 -17.31
CA ARG A 461 -1.47 6.07 -16.79
C ARG A 461 -1.41 5.69 -15.30
N PRO A 462 -0.32 5.08 -14.80
CA PRO A 462 -0.23 4.63 -13.41
C PRO A 462 -0.60 5.71 -12.37
N GLN A 463 -0.18 6.95 -12.59
CA GLN A 463 -0.51 8.09 -11.72
C GLN A 463 -2.01 8.41 -11.68
N MET A 464 -2.73 8.22 -12.80
CA MET A 464 -4.17 8.47 -12.87
C MET A 464 -4.95 7.36 -12.18
N VAL A 465 -4.45 6.12 -12.23
CA VAL A 465 -4.98 5.02 -11.43
C VAL A 465 -4.79 5.32 -9.94
N ILE A 466 -3.59 5.72 -9.50
CA ILE A 466 -3.36 6.08 -8.10
C ILE A 466 -4.31 7.20 -7.65
N ALA A 467 -4.44 8.25 -8.46
CA ALA A 467 -5.38 9.35 -8.18
C ALA A 467 -6.82 8.83 -8.05
N TRP A 468 -7.30 7.99 -8.98
CA TRP A 468 -8.63 7.37 -8.95
C TRP A 468 -8.91 6.63 -7.64
N TYR A 469 -7.94 5.83 -7.20
CA TYR A 469 -8.03 5.05 -5.97
C TYR A 469 -7.94 5.93 -4.71
N ALA A 470 -7.25 7.06 -4.79
CA ALA A 470 -7.10 8.01 -3.70
C ALA A 470 -8.31 8.93 -3.51
N VAL A 471 -9.15 9.16 -4.54
CA VAL A 471 -10.30 10.09 -4.48
C VAL A 471 -11.16 9.90 -3.23
N PRO A 472 -11.64 8.70 -2.87
CA PRO A 472 -12.52 8.56 -1.70
C PRO A 472 -11.84 8.91 -0.39
N ALA A 473 -10.57 8.51 -0.21
CA ALA A 473 -9.79 8.86 0.97
C ALA A 473 -9.52 10.38 1.01
N PHE A 474 -9.18 10.98 -0.14
CA PHE A 474 -8.95 12.41 -0.27
C PHE A 474 -10.22 13.22 0.05
N THR A 475 -11.39 12.78 -0.39
CA THR A 475 -12.67 13.41 -0.05
C THR A 475 -12.91 13.40 1.46
N VAL A 476 -12.66 12.28 2.14
CA VAL A 476 -12.80 12.17 3.61
C VAL A 476 -11.83 13.09 4.33
N VAL A 477 -10.55 13.07 3.93
CA VAL A 477 -9.50 13.90 4.54
C VAL A 477 -9.79 15.39 4.32
N LEU A 478 -10.11 15.80 3.09
CA LEU A 478 -10.37 17.20 2.76
C LEU A 478 -11.59 17.75 3.51
N LEU A 479 -12.75 17.08 3.41
CA LEU A 479 -13.98 17.56 4.05
C LEU A 479 -13.92 17.43 5.57
N GLY A 480 -13.34 16.36 6.10
CA GLY A 480 -13.16 16.20 7.54
C GLY A 480 -12.20 17.25 8.12
N SER A 481 -11.15 17.63 7.38
CA SER A 481 -10.26 18.73 7.78
C SER A 481 -10.99 20.07 7.78
N LEU A 482 -11.85 20.31 6.78
CA LEU A 482 -12.69 21.50 6.74
C LEU A 482 -13.67 21.55 7.92
N VAL A 483 -14.29 20.43 8.28
CA VAL A 483 -15.10 20.31 9.51
C VAL A 483 -14.28 20.69 10.75
N ALA A 484 -13.04 20.22 10.87
CA ALA A 484 -12.15 20.56 11.98
C ALA A 484 -11.82 22.06 12.04
N VAL A 485 -11.46 22.67 10.92
CA VAL A 485 -11.18 24.11 10.83
C VAL A 485 -12.40 24.93 11.23
N LEU A 486 -13.57 24.64 10.67
CA LEU A 486 -14.79 25.40 10.94
C LEU A 486 -15.30 25.22 12.37
N THR A 487 -15.13 24.03 12.95
CA THR A 487 -15.48 23.76 14.35
C THR A 487 -14.63 24.60 15.29
N LYS A 488 -13.32 24.67 15.04
CA LYS A 488 -12.39 25.48 15.85
C LYS A 488 -12.60 26.97 15.69
N ALA A 489 -12.95 27.41 14.49
CA ALA A 489 -13.29 28.81 14.21
C ALA A 489 -14.65 29.24 14.80
N GLY A 490 -15.42 28.33 15.44
CA GLY A 490 -16.76 28.64 15.94
C GLY A 490 -17.76 29.02 14.82
N SER A 491 -17.47 28.65 13.58
CA SER A 491 -18.16 29.14 12.39
C SER A 491 -19.34 28.23 12.00
N TYR A 492 -20.39 28.21 12.84
CA TYR A 492 -21.52 27.27 12.73
C TYR A 492 -22.35 27.41 11.44
N THR A 493 -22.44 28.60 10.87
CA THR A 493 -23.12 28.82 9.57
C THR A 493 -22.43 28.03 8.46
N TRP A 494 -21.11 28.15 8.35
CA TRP A 494 -20.33 27.38 7.39
C TRP A 494 -20.27 25.89 7.73
N LEU A 495 -20.26 25.53 9.02
CA LEU A 495 -20.35 24.12 9.43
C LEU A 495 -21.66 23.48 8.94
N SER A 496 -22.76 24.24 8.97
CA SER A 496 -24.05 23.80 8.43
C SER A 496 -23.98 23.55 6.91
N VAL A 497 -23.35 24.46 6.15
CA VAL A 497 -23.12 24.27 4.70
C VAL A 497 -22.26 23.03 4.44
N VAL A 498 -21.18 22.84 5.20
CA VAL A 498 -20.32 21.66 5.06
C VAL A 498 -21.05 20.37 5.45
N SER A 499 -21.95 20.41 6.44
CA SER A 499 -22.77 19.25 6.78
C SER A 499 -23.64 18.80 5.59
N TRP A 500 -24.23 19.73 4.85
CA TRP A 500 -24.96 19.41 3.61
C TRP A 500 -24.06 18.77 2.56
N LEU A 501 -22.82 19.25 2.42
CA LEU A 501 -21.83 18.66 1.52
C LEU A 501 -21.44 17.24 1.94
N VAL A 502 -21.28 16.98 3.24
CA VAL A 502 -21.05 15.63 3.80
C VAL A 502 -22.20 14.68 3.42
N TYR A 503 -23.44 15.12 3.61
CA TYR A 503 -24.61 14.32 3.22
C TYR A 503 -24.75 14.19 1.69
N ALA A 504 -24.32 15.17 0.91
CA ALA A 504 -24.24 15.07 -0.55
C ALA A 504 -23.23 14.00 -0.99
N VAL A 505 -22.09 13.88 -0.30
CA VAL A 505 -21.11 12.80 -0.55
C VAL A 505 -21.70 11.43 -0.19
N LEU A 506 -22.47 11.31 0.89
CA LEU A 506 -23.20 10.09 1.21
C LEU A 506 -24.24 9.73 0.13
N ALA A 507 -25.04 10.71 -0.31
CA ALA A 507 -26.00 10.52 -1.38
C ALA A 507 -25.33 10.11 -2.70
N TRP A 508 -24.15 10.68 -2.99
CA TRP A 508 -23.33 10.29 -4.14
C TRP A 508 -22.79 8.87 -4.01
N ALA A 509 -22.33 8.46 -2.83
CA ALA A 509 -21.90 7.08 -2.58
C ALA A 509 -23.07 6.08 -2.79
N VAL A 510 -24.26 6.40 -2.30
CA VAL A 510 -25.48 5.59 -2.53
C VAL A 510 -25.87 5.54 -4.01
N SER A 511 -25.78 6.66 -4.74
CA SER A 511 -26.09 6.68 -6.17
C SER A 511 -25.11 5.83 -6.99
N LYS A 512 -23.84 5.73 -6.56
CA LYS A 512 -22.85 4.83 -7.16
C LYS A 512 -23.21 3.36 -7.01
N VAL A 513 -23.73 2.93 -5.85
CA VAL A 513 -24.25 1.56 -5.66
C VAL A 513 -25.33 1.25 -6.69
N ARG A 514 -26.31 2.15 -6.85
CA ARG A 514 -27.41 1.98 -7.81
C ARG A 514 -26.90 1.98 -9.26
N ARG A 515 -26.07 2.95 -9.63
CA ARG A 515 -25.54 3.10 -10.99
C ARG A 515 -24.72 1.88 -11.40
N LEU A 516 -23.83 1.41 -10.55
CA LEU A 516 -22.98 0.25 -10.87
C LEU A 516 -23.83 -1.01 -11.06
N THR A 517 -24.86 -1.19 -10.23
CA THR A 517 -25.82 -2.29 -10.37
C THR A 517 -26.58 -2.22 -11.68
N TYR A 518 -27.11 -1.05 -12.04
CA TYR A 518 -27.84 -0.86 -13.29
C TYR A 518 -26.97 -1.17 -14.51
N LEU A 519 -25.72 -0.68 -14.53
CA LEU A 519 -24.77 -0.90 -15.62
C LEU A 519 -24.36 -2.37 -15.84
N HIS A 520 -24.55 -3.25 -14.85
CA HIS A 520 -24.27 -4.69 -15.03
C HIS A 520 -25.51 -5.50 -15.43
N ARG A 521 -26.71 -4.91 -15.30
CA ARG A 521 -27.99 -5.56 -15.64
C ARG A 521 -28.52 -5.15 -17.01
N ALA A 522 -28.21 -3.93 -17.43
CA ALA A 522 -28.38 -3.46 -18.80
C ALA A 522 -27.28 -4.05 -19.69
#